data_AF-A0AAJ8DM35-F1
#
_entry.id   AF-A0AAJ8DM35-F1
#
_cell.length_a   1.000
_cell.length_b   1.000
_cell.length_c   1.000
_cell.angle_alpha   90.00
_cell.angle_beta   90.00
_cell.angle_gamma   90.00
#
_symmetry.space_group_name_H-M   'P 1'
#
loop_
_entity.id
_entity.type
_entity.pdbx_description
1 polymer ?
#
loop_
_entity_poly.entity_id
_entity_poly.type
_entity_poly.pdbx_seq_one_letter_code
_entity_poly.pdbx_strand_id
1 'polypeptide(L)'
;LKIRGLLSVVHITDDGLSILEPLEITDTHVVVKVPHLSAFGLVWDFIQRFINITLPVEGQVLLFLRPPDEGPRILDVFLLQENIPLSEVNLLRLNKGAKYIRTSSDSDCKLYIGQSYSVHCEPEDYIQPVRVNFRSKYGPNFHPTFEVFLTSNSNTVTVTVVQDQEKTEVWKRNVNLPGPRRETAQSSVPAEDRLLLVRIKFIDRVTEPVLNQLLDKLLERGIINDEEMQSARAKIRADKARDVIDTVRKKGAKASSVLIAALCEVDPCLFRELRLR
;
A
#
# COMPACT_ATOMS: atom_id res chain seq x y z
N LEU A 1 -42.66 3.90 21.80
CA LEU A 1 -42.02 4.40 23.04
C LEU A 1 -41.77 5.90 22.88
N LYS A 2 -42.36 6.76 23.72
CA LYS A 2 -42.11 8.21 23.65
C LYS A 2 -40.76 8.50 24.31
N ILE A 3 -39.70 8.64 23.52
CA ILE A 3 -38.37 9.05 23.98
C ILE A 3 -38.37 10.58 24.08
N ARG A 4 -39.02 11.13 25.12
CA ARG A 4 -38.90 12.57 25.43
C ARG A 4 -37.66 12.77 26.30
N GLY A 5 -36.65 13.46 25.77
CA GLY A 5 -35.49 13.96 26.53
C GLY A 5 -34.09 13.51 26.10
N LEU A 6 -33.94 12.67 25.06
CA LEU A 6 -32.60 12.18 24.62
C LEU A 6 -32.05 12.84 23.34
N LEU A 7 -32.88 13.56 22.58
CA LEU A 7 -32.46 14.22 21.34
C LEU A 7 -32.85 15.69 21.38
N SER A 8 -31.85 16.56 21.25
CA SER A 8 -31.99 18.01 21.14
C SER A 8 -31.47 18.45 19.78
N VAL A 9 -32.23 19.27 19.06
CA VAL A 9 -31.80 19.81 17.76
C VAL A 9 -31.26 21.21 18.01
N VAL A 10 -29.97 21.40 17.82
CA VAL A 10 -29.33 22.71 17.98
C VAL A 10 -29.52 23.50 16.68
N HIS A 11 -30.03 24.73 16.79
CA HIS A 11 -30.24 25.66 15.71
C HIS A 11 -29.44 26.94 15.96
N ILE A 12 -28.55 27.25 15.03
CA ILE A 12 -27.60 28.34 15.16
C ILE A 12 -28.02 29.41 14.15
N THR A 13 -28.34 30.59 14.67
CA THR A 13 -28.71 31.79 13.90
C THR A 13 -27.69 32.91 14.16
N ASP A 14 -27.81 34.03 13.44
CA ASP A 14 -26.98 35.22 13.67
C ASP A 14 -27.15 35.77 15.10
N ASP A 15 -28.29 35.54 15.74
CA ASP A 15 -28.58 35.92 17.14
C ASP A 15 -28.07 34.91 18.19
N GLY A 16 -27.37 33.85 17.75
CA GLY A 16 -26.73 32.87 18.62
C GLY A 16 -27.31 31.46 18.54
N LEU A 17 -26.92 30.64 19.53
CA LEU A 17 -27.30 29.23 19.64
C LEU A 17 -28.65 29.10 20.34
N SER A 18 -29.58 28.41 19.68
CA SER A 18 -30.89 28.05 20.21
C SER A 18 -31.10 26.55 20.12
N ILE A 19 -31.89 25.96 21.03
CA ILE A 19 -32.30 24.57 20.93
C ILE A 19 -33.72 24.55 20.38
N LEU A 20 -33.92 23.93 19.22
CA LEU A 20 -35.25 23.71 18.65
C LEU A 20 -35.89 22.52 19.34
N GLU A 21 -37.14 22.71 19.75
CA GLU A 21 -37.98 21.62 20.18
C GLU A 21 -38.42 20.79 18.97
N PRO A 22 -38.11 19.47 18.96
CA PRO A 22 -38.63 18.57 17.94
C PRO A 22 -40.15 18.53 17.94
N LEU A 23 -40.76 18.74 16.77
CA LEU A 23 -42.20 18.55 16.58
C LEU A 23 -42.57 17.07 16.62
N GLU A 24 -41.73 16.25 16.00
CA GLU A 24 -41.90 14.81 15.96
C GLU A 24 -40.54 14.11 15.94
N ILE A 25 -40.43 13.02 16.69
CA ILE A 25 -39.25 12.15 16.72
C ILE A 25 -39.73 10.77 16.33
N THR A 26 -39.25 10.28 15.19
CA THR A 26 -39.45 8.89 14.76
C THR A 26 -38.14 8.12 14.91
N ASP A 27 -38.16 6.80 14.69
CA ASP A 27 -36.95 5.97 14.73
C ASP A 27 -35.94 6.32 13.64
N THR A 28 -36.34 7.08 12.61
CA THR A 28 -35.50 7.39 11.45
C THR A 28 -35.19 8.88 11.29
N HIS A 29 -36.12 9.76 11.65
CA HIS A 29 -36.00 11.19 11.39
C HIS A 29 -36.65 12.03 12.50
N VAL A 30 -36.11 13.23 12.68
CA VAL A 30 -36.62 14.25 13.59
C VAL A 30 -37.16 15.41 12.77
N VAL A 31 -38.41 15.80 13.01
CA VAL A 31 -39.07 16.92 12.32
C VAL A 31 -38.97 18.16 13.21
N VAL A 32 -38.41 19.25 12.66
CA VAL A 32 -38.29 20.56 13.32
C VAL A 32 -38.84 21.67 12.44
N LYS A 33 -39.36 22.74 13.06
CA LYS A 33 -39.82 23.93 12.36
C LYS A 33 -38.76 25.02 12.43
N VAL A 34 -38.20 25.40 11.28
CA VAL A 34 -37.16 26.42 11.19
C VAL A 34 -37.79 27.74 10.75
N PRO A 35 -37.71 28.84 11.55
CA PRO A 35 -38.41 30.08 11.25
C PRO A 35 -37.80 30.90 10.11
N HIS A 36 -36.50 30.74 9.78
CA HIS A 36 -35.83 31.48 8.71
C HIS A 36 -34.80 30.62 7.97
N LEU A 37 -34.69 30.77 6.64
CA LEU A 37 -33.62 30.15 5.83
C LEU A 37 -32.38 31.03 5.91
N SER A 38 -31.30 30.51 6.48
CA SER A 38 -30.04 31.23 6.71
C SER A 38 -29.26 31.50 5.41
N ALA A 39 -28.47 32.58 5.40
CA ALA A 39 -27.42 32.89 4.43
C ALA A 39 -26.22 31.92 4.55
N PHE A 40 -26.53 30.62 4.49
CA PHE A 40 -25.76 29.47 4.96
C PHE A 40 -24.43 29.21 4.21
N GLY A 41 -24.09 30.03 3.21
CA GLY A 41 -22.85 29.91 2.45
C GLY A 41 -21.67 30.74 2.97
N LEU A 42 -21.90 31.78 3.79
CA LEU A 42 -20.85 32.73 4.16
C LEU A 42 -20.52 32.76 5.66
N VAL A 43 -21.50 32.54 6.55
CA VAL A 43 -21.32 32.64 8.02
C VAL A 43 -20.92 31.31 8.67
N TRP A 44 -21.40 30.19 8.12
CA TRP A 44 -21.07 28.83 8.59
C TRP A 44 -19.56 28.56 8.51
N ASP A 45 -18.90 29.08 7.47
CA ASP A 45 -17.44 29.05 7.32
C ASP A 45 -16.72 29.72 8.50
N PHE A 46 -17.27 30.78 9.10
CA PHE A 46 -16.63 31.44 10.24
C PHE A 46 -16.85 30.66 11.54
N ILE A 47 -18.09 30.28 11.86
CA ILE A 47 -18.40 29.59 13.13
C ILE A 47 -17.81 28.18 13.16
N GLN A 48 -17.92 27.40 12.07
CA GLN A 48 -17.25 26.10 11.97
C GLN A 48 -15.74 26.24 12.08
N ARG A 49 -15.15 27.27 11.46
CA ARG A 49 -13.71 27.52 11.54
C ARG A 49 -13.30 27.85 12.97
N PHE A 50 -14.05 28.67 13.71
CA PHE A 50 -13.74 28.96 15.12
C PHE A 50 -13.91 27.73 16.05
N ILE A 51 -14.96 26.93 15.88
CA ILE A 51 -15.22 25.73 16.71
C ILE A 51 -14.26 24.57 16.36
N ASN A 52 -14.01 24.32 15.06
CA ASN A 52 -13.10 23.25 14.62
C ASN A 52 -11.61 23.57 14.87
N ILE A 53 -11.23 24.86 14.94
CA ILE A 53 -9.85 25.24 15.32
C ILE A 53 -9.57 24.94 16.80
N THR A 54 -10.60 24.94 17.65
CA THR A 54 -10.45 24.86 19.11
C THR A 54 -10.67 23.47 19.69
N LEU A 55 -11.52 22.64 19.07
CA LEU A 55 -11.77 21.27 19.54
C LEU A 55 -10.97 20.24 18.72
N PRO A 56 -10.33 19.25 19.38
CA PRO A 56 -9.64 18.18 18.68
C PRO A 56 -10.65 17.24 18.01
N VAL A 57 -10.24 16.66 16.90
CA VAL A 57 -10.89 15.50 16.28
C VAL A 57 -10.08 14.24 16.60
N GLU A 58 -10.79 13.13 16.80
CA GLU A 58 -10.14 11.83 16.87
C GLU A 58 -9.51 11.52 15.50
N GLY A 59 -8.21 11.33 15.53
CA GLY A 59 -7.36 11.15 14.38
C GLY A 59 -6.81 9.73 14.31
N GLN A 60 -6.42 9.35 13.10
CA GLN A 60 -5.71 8.11 12.85
C GLN A 60 -4.49 8.37 11.97
N VAL A 61 -3.44 7.60 12.23
CA VAL A 61 -2.21 7.61 11.44
C VAL A 61 -2.15 6.32 10.65
N LEU A 62 -2.26 6.42 9.32
CA LEU A 62 -2.15 5.25 8.44
C LEU A 62 -0.80 5.24 7.72
N LEU A 63 -0.18 4.06 7.67
CA LEU A 63 1.15 3.86 7.11
C LEU A 63 1.10 2.89 5.92
N PHE A 64 1.59 3.32 4.77
CA PHE A 64 1.67 2.51 3.56
C PHE A 64 3.08 2.52 2.98
N LEU A 65 3.69 1.35 2.88
CA LEU A 65 4.96 1.21 2.18
C LEU A 65 4.72 1.04 0.69
N ARG A 66 5.30 1.91 -0.15
CA ARG A 66 5.23 1.77 -1.62
C ARG A 66 5.89 0.48 -2.09
N PRO A 67 5.43 -0.12 -3.20
CA PRO A 67 6.10 -1.30 -3.76
C PRO A 67 7.56 -0.98 -4.08
N PRO A 68 8.45 -1.98 -3.97
CA PRO A 68 9.82 -1.85 -4.42
C PRO A 68 9.86 -1.92 -5.95
N ASP A 69 9.48 -0.82 -6.60
CA ASP A 69 9.87 -0.57 -7.99
C ASP A 69 11.29 0.03 -7.99
N GLU A 70 11.89 0.27 -9.17
CA GLU A 70 13.30 0.72 -9.36
C GLU A 70 13.68 2.07 -8.69
N GLY A 71 12.82 2.63 -7.84
CA GLY A 71 12.99 3.89 -7.14
C GLY A 71 13.26 3.76 -5.63
N PRO A 72 13.36 4.90 -4.93
CA PRO A 72 13.58 4.92 -3.49
C PRO A 72 12.42 4.28 -2.74
N ARG A 73 12.72 3.62 -1.61
CA ARG A 73 11.69 3.09 -0.71
C ARG A 73 11.02 4.25 0.01
N ILE A 74 9.72 4.42 -0.23
CA ILE A 74 8.94 5.51 0.36
C ILE A 74 7.85 4.93 1.27
N LEU A 75 7.78 5.47 2.49
CA LEU A 75 6.70 5.24 3.44
C LEU A 75 5.73 6.43 3.40
N ASP A 76 4.53 6.19 2.89
CA ASP A 76 3.44 7.16 2.88
C ASP A 76 2.81 7.21 4.28
N VAL A 77 2.73 8.40 4.87
CA VAL A 77 2.11 8.67 6.16
C VAL A 77 0.86 9.52 5.94
N PHE A 78 -0.28 9.02 6.40
CA PHE A 78 -1.56 9.71 6.31
C PHE A 78 -2.00 10.17 7.70
N LEU A 79 -2.31 11.46 7.82
CA LEU A 79 -3.05 12.03 8.94
C LEU A 79 -4.49 12.22 8.49
N LEU A 80 -5.42 11.46 9.09
CA LEU A 80 -6.84 11.47 8.74
C LEU A 80 -7.69 11.51 10.01
N GLN A 81 -8.95 11.91 9.88
CA GLN A 81 -9.94 11.73 10.93
C GLN A 81 -10.36 10.25 11.04
N GLU A 82 -10.67 9.78 12.25
CA GLU A 82 -11.03 8.37 12.50
C GLU A 82 -12.32 7.93 11.78
N ASN A 83 -13.21 8.86 11.48
CA ASN A 83 -14.45 8.58 10.72
C ASN A 83 -14.21 8.20 9.25
N ILE A 84 -12.98 8.32 8.74
CA ILE A 84 -12.62 7.89 7.38
C ILE A 84 -12.20 6.41 7.44
N PRO A 85 -12.97 5.49 6.82
CA PRO A 85 -12.69 4.07 6.98
C PRO A 85 -11.41 3.66 6.25
N LEU A 86 -10.61 2.80 6.89
CA LEU A 86 -9.38 2.25 6.28
C LEU A 86 -9.64 1.60 4.91
N SER A 87 -10.80 0.98 4.70
CA SER A 87 -11.16 0.35 3.43
C SER A 87 -11.11 1.32 2.25
N GLU A 88 -11.52 2.57 2.45
CA GLU A 88 -11.56 3.59 1.39
C GLU A 88 -10.13 4.01 0.98
N VAL A 89 -9.24 4.18 1.95
CA VAL A 89 -7.82 4.51 1.70
C VAL A 89 -7.05 3.31 1.14
N ASN A 90 -7.33 2.12 1.66
CA ASN A 90 -6.61 0.89 1.36
C ASN A 90 -6.88 0.39 -0.07
N LEU A 91 -8.12 0.52 -0.57
CA LEU A 91 -8.48 0.13 -1.95
C LEU A 91 -7.65 0.85 -3.01
N LEU A 92 -7.45 2.16 -2.86
CA LEU A 92 -6.67 2.97 -3.80
C LEU A 92 -5.17 2.59 -3.83
N ARG A 93 -4.66 2.07 -2.72
CA ARG A 93 -3.22 1.82 -2.49
C ARG A 93 -2.83 0.38 -2.81
N LEU A 94 -3.63 -0.60 -2.39
CA LEU A 94 -3.43 -2.01 -2.72
C LEU A 94 -3.49 -2.26 -4.22
N ASN A 95 -4.40 -1.58 -4.95
CA ASN A 95 -4.47 -1.66 -6.40
C ASN A 95 -3.17 -1.18 -7.08
N LYS A 96 -2.35 -0.38 -6.40
CA LYS A 96 -1.03 0.08 -6.84
C LYS A 96 0.13 -0.70 -6.22
N GLY A 97 -0.13 -1.82 -5.54
CA GLY A 97 0.89 -2.69 -4.95
C GLY A 97 1.50 -2.20 -3.63
N ALA A 98 0.97 -1.14 -3.02
CA ALA A 98 1.45 -0.66 -1.72
C ALA A 98 1.02 -1.59 -0.58
N LYS A 99 1.89 -1.74 0.41
CA LYS A 99 1.66 -2.59 1.60
C LYS A 99 1.27 -1.74 2.79
N TYR A 100 0.05 -1.97 3.30
CA TYR A 100 -0.41 -1.40 4.56
C TYR A 100 0.38 -1.97 5.75
N ILE A 101 0.85 -1.10 6.65
CA ILE A 101 1.50 -1.49 7.89
C ILE A 101 0.51 -1.32 9.04
N ARG A 102 0.09 -2.44 9.63
CA ARG A 102 -0.83 -2.43 10.76
C ARG A 102 -0.14 -1.82 11.98
N THR A 103 -0.76 -0.79 12.53
CA THR A 103 -0.45 -0.23 13.84
C THR A 103 -1.52 -0.70 14.85
N SER A 104 -1.20 -0.72 16.15
CA SER A 104 -2.19 -1.06 17.18
C SER A 104 -3.33 -0.03 17.23
N SER A 105 -4.54 -0.53 17.46
CA SER A 105 -5.82 0.18 17.29
C SER A 105 -6.08 1.33 18.27
N ASP A 106 -5.31 1.45 19.35
CA ASP A 106 -5.49 2.49 20.35
C ASP A 106 -4.67 3.73 19.98
N SER A 107 -5.08 4.46 18.95
CA SER A 107 -4.49 5.78 18.68
C SER A 107 -5.31 6.85 19.40
N ASP A 108 -4.90 7.20 20.64
CA ASP A 108 -5.23 8.46 21.32
C ASP A 108 -4.65 9.68 20.53
N CYS A 109 -4.81 9.70 19.21
CA CYS A 109 -4.24 10.72 18.33
C CYS A 109 -5.26 11.84 18.16
N LYS A 110 -5.06 12.94 18.87
CA LYS A 110 -5.92 14.12 18.77
C LYS A 110 -5.34 15.13 17.79
N LEU A 111 -6.10 15.42 16.73
CA LEU A 111 -5.70 16.36 15.69
C LEU A 111 -6.58 17.61 15.76
N TYR A 112 -5.99 18.79 15.58
CA TYR A 112 -6.70 20.07 15.59
C TYR A 112 -6.73 20.64 14.18
N ILE A 113 -7.92 21.03 13.71
CA ILE A 113 -8.07 21.56 12.36
C ILE A 113 -7.40 22.94 12.28
N GLY A 114 -6.61 23.15 11.24
CA GLY A 114 -5.86 24.38 11.01
C GLY A 114 -4.50 24.44 11.70
N GLN A 115 -4.18 23.52 12.61
CA GLN A 115 -2.87 23.43 13.25
C GLN A 115 -1.84 22.77 12.33
N SER A 116 -0.56 23.04 12.59
CA SER A 116 0.56 22.55 11.78
C SER A 116 1.14 21.33 12.42
N TYR A 117 1.39 20.31 11.61
CA TYR A 117 1.97 19.06 12.04
C TYR A 117 3.22 18.75 11.23
N SER A 118 4.16 18.09 11.88
CA SER A 118 5.36 17.52 11.28
C SER A 118 5.49 16.05 11.65
N VAL A 119 6.20 15.30 10.81
CA VAL A 119 6.52 13.88 11.05
C VAL A 119 8.02 13.76 11.20
N HIS A 120 8.42 13.03 12.24
CA HIS A 120 9.79 12.55 12.44
C HIS A 120 9.79 11.03 12.30
N CYS A 121 10.84 10.48 11.68
CA CYS A 121 10.91 9.05 11.44
C CYS A 121 12.33 8.53 11.69
N GLU A 122 12.69 8.14 12.90
CA GLU A 122 14.06 7.69 13.18
C GLU A 122 14.36 6.31 12.53
N PRO A 123 15.51 6.11 11.86
CA PRO A 123 16.67 7.01 11.73
C PRO A 123 16.68 7.89 10.45
N GLU A 124 15.54 8.04 9.79
CA GLU A 124 15.39 8.75 8.52
C GLU A 124 15.12 10.24 8.72
N ASP A 125 15.93 11.07 8.05
CA ASP A 125 15.82 12.52 8.14
C ASP A 125 15.10 13.14 6.93
N TYR A 126 14.94 12.38 5.84
CA TYR A 126 14.37 12.92 4.60
C TYR A 126 12.87 12.67 4.50
N ILE A 127 12.11 13.70 4.87
CA ILE A 127 10.64 13.68 4.95
C ILE A 127 10.10 14.89 4.21
N GLN A 128 9.11 14.69 3.35
CA GLN A 128 8.44 15.78 2.66
C GLN A 128 6.90 15.70 2.75
N PRO A 129 6.21 16.84 2.79
CA PRO A 129 6.76 18.17 3.11
C PRO A 129 7.20 18.25 4.58
N VAL A 130 8.01 19.24 4.95
CA VAL A 130 8.53 19.39 6.33
C VAL A 130 7.41 19.59 7.36
N ARG A 131 6.33 20.27 6.98
CA ARG A 131 5.16 20.53 7.81
C ARG A 131 3.91 20.71 6.97
N VAL A 132 2.75 20.39 7.54
CA VAL A 132 1.44 20.52 6.89
C VAL A 132 0.41 21.04 7.88
N ASN A 133 -0.41 22.00 7.44
CA ASN A 133 -1.61 22.37 8.19
C ASN A 133 -2.69 21.30 8.02
N PHE A 134 -3.12 20.70 9.12
CA PHE A 134 -4.18 19.71 9.11
C PHE A 134 -5.51 20.35 8.71
N ARG A 135 -6.21 19.71 7.79
CA ARG A 135 -7.52 20.15 7.28
C ARG A 135 -8.44 18.95 7.22
N SER A 136 -9.73 19.19 7.43
CA SER A 136 -10.75 18.16 7.29
C SER A 136 -10.71 17.55 5.88
N LYS A 137 -10.71 16.22 5.81
CA LYS A 137 -10.68 15.44 4.57
C LYS A 137 -12.05 14.82 4.35
N TYR A 138 -12.59 14.95 3.14
CA TYR A 138 -13.93 14.51 2.78
C TYR A 138 -13.96 13.39 1.73
N GLY A 139 -12.79 12.86 1.35
CA GLY A 139 -12.68 11.79 0.34
C GLY A 139 -13.13 12.21 -1.06
N PRO A 140 -13.16 11.27 -2.01
CA PRO A 140 -12.59 9.91 -1.93
C PRO A 140 -11.07 9.89 -2.21
N ASN A 141 -10.52 11.01 -2.71
CA ASN A 141 -9.13 11.09 -3.14
C ASN A 141 -8.20 11.45 -1.97
N PHE A 142 -7.71 10.44 -1.27
CA PHE A 142 -6.75 10.62 -0.18
C PHE A 142 -5.30 10.55 -0.67
N HIS A 143 -4.59 11.67 -0.52
CA HIS A 143 -3.15 11.79 -0.78
C HIS A 143 -2.36 11.62 0.52
N PRO A 144 -1.12 11.10 0.48
CA PRO A 144 -0.27 11.01 1.67
C PRO A 144 -0.08 12.42 2.24
N THR A 145 -0.12 12.55 3.56
CA THR A 145 0.18 13.82 4.21
C THR A 145 1.68 14.06 4.23
N PHE A 146 2.46 12.99 4.43
CA PHE A 146 3.92 12.99 4.37
C PHE A 146 4.44 11.77 3.60
N GLU A 147 5.61 11.93 3.01
CA GLU A 147 6.40 10.89 2.36
C GLU A 147 7.74 10.82 3.07
N VAL A 148 8.03 9.69 3.70
CA VAL A 148 9.32 9.42 4.33
C VAL A 148 10.16 8.59 3.37
N PHE A 149 11.34 9.08 3.02
CA PHE A 149 12.29 8.37 2.19
C PHE A 149 13.18 7.49 3.07
N LEU A 150 12.99 6.18 2.95
CA LEU A 150 13.72 5.18 3.71
C LEU A 150 15.07 4.93 3.05
N THR A 151 16.10 5.61 3.54
CA THR A 151 17.49 5.49 3.07
C THR A 151 18.26 4.46 3.87
N SER A 152 17.88 4.23 5.13
CA SER A 152 18.50 3.20 5.96
C SER A 152 18.01 1.80 5.60
N ASN A 153 18.87 0.82 5.87
CA ASN A 153 18.52 -0.60 5.80
C ASN A 153 17.81 -1.09 7.08
N SER A 154 17.36 -0.18 7.93
CA SER A 154 16.64 -0.50 9.17
C SER A 154 15.33 -1.23 8.88
N ASN A 155 15.12 -2.36 9.56
CA ASN A 155 13.86 -3.10 9.54
C ASN A 155 12.80 -2.51 10.47
N THR A 156 13.20 -1.60 11.35
CA THR A 156 12.31 -0.93 12.29
C THR A 156 12.58 0.55 12.23
N VAL A 157 11.52 1.34 12.16
CA VAL A 157 11.58 2.81 12.21
C VAL A 157 10.63 3.31 13.28
N THR A 158 10.97 4.42 13.91
CA THR A 158 10.11 5.07 14.90
C THR A 158 9.44 6.26 14.25
N VAL A 159 8.14 6.18 14.00
CA VAL A 159 7.37 7.28 13.40
C VAL A 159 6.71 8.07 14.52
N THR A 160 6.95 9.38 14.53
CA THR A 160 6.41 10.33 15.51
C THR A 160 5.72 11.47 14.77
N VAL A 161 4.50 11.80 15.16
CA VAL A 161 3.76 12.97 14.68
C VAL A 161 3.78 14.03 15.78
N VAL A 162 4.19 15.24 15.42
CA VAL A 162 4.32 16.36 16.35
C VAL A 162 3.41 17.51 15.92
N GLN A 163 2.70 18.11 16.87
CA GLN A 163 2.01 19.38 16.67
C GLN A 163 3.02 20.52 16.85
N ASP A 164 3.22 21.33 15.81
CA ASP A 164 4.33 22.30 15.76
C ASP A 164 4.16 23.48 16.72
N GLN A 165 2.92 23.87 17.03
CA GLN A 165 2.62 25.03 17.89
C GLN A 165 3.06 24.80 19.33
N GLU A 166 2.72 23.64 19.89
CA GLU A 166 3.02 23.28 21.28
C GLU A 166 4.23 22.36 21.40
N LYS A 167 4.75 21.87 20.25
CA LYS A 167 5.79 20.85 20.16
C LYS A 167 5.43 19.57 20.92
N THR A 168 4.17 19.19 20.86
CA THR A 168 3.62 18.02 21.55
C THR A 168 3.65 16.81 20.62
N GLU A 169 4.15 15.68 21.13
CA GLU A 169 4.07 14.39 20.44
C GLU A 169 2.62 13.88 20.53
N VAL A 170 1.86 13.96 19.43
CA VAL A 170 0.45 13.52 19.41
C VAL A 170 0.29 12.05 19.04
N TRP A 171 1.33 11.45 18.46
CA TRP A 171 1.35 10.03 18.11
C TRP A 171 2.78 9.55 17.93
N LYS A 172 3.12 8.37 18.47
CA LYS A 172 4.45 7.78 18.36
C LYS A 172 4.38 6.26 18.37
N ARG A 173 4.97 5.60 17.38
CA ARG A 173 5.03 4.13 17.32
C ARG A 173 6.31 3.62 16.66
N ASN A 174 6.75 2.46 17.14
CA ASN A 174 7.77 1.64 16.49
C ASN A 174 7.10 0.80 15.41
N VAL A 175 7.59 0.91 14.19
CA VAL A 175 6.99 0.34 12.99
C VAL A 175 7.98 -0.64 12.40
N ASN A 176 7.58 -1.91 12.33
CA ASN A 176 8.36 -2.93 11.65
C ASN A 176 8.10 -2.83 10.14
N LEU A 177 9.10 -2.32 9.43
CA LEU A 177 9.11 -2.33 7.99
C LEU A 177 9.42 -3.76 7.54
N PRO A 178 8.67 -4.31 6.56
CA PRO A 178 9.22 -5.44 5.83
C PRO A 178 10.58 -4.97 5.30
N GLY A 179 11.64 -5.72 5.60
CA GLY A 179 12.98 -5.33 5.19
C GLY A 179 13.00 -5.00 3.71
N PRO A 180 13.93 -4.14 3.23
CA PRO A 180 14.23 -4.15 1.82
C PRO A 180 14.45 -5.62 1.50
N ARG A 181 13.70 -6.17 0.53
CA ARG A 181 13.92 -7.57 0.15
C ARG A 181 15.41 -7.63 -0.19
N ARG A 182 16.24 -8.15 0.74
CA ARG A 182 17.20 -9.16 0.35
C ARG A 182 16.31 -10.11 -0.41
N GLU A 183 16.40 -10.07 -1.73
CA GLU A 183 15.91 -11.08 -2.64
C GLU A 183 15.89 -12.37 -1.85
N THR A 184 14.69 -12.78 -1.45
CA THR A 184 14.47 -13.87 -0.51
C THR A 184 15.29 -15.04 -0.99
N ALA A 185 16.47 -15.29 -0.42
CA ALA A 185 17.29 -16.50 -0.56
C ALA A 185 17.06 -17.31 -1.86
N GLN A 186 16.99 -16.63 -3.01
CA GLN A 186 16.88 -17.23 -4.35
C GLN A 186 18.15 -16.93 -5.13
N SER A 187 18.96 -15.97 -4.69
CA SER A 187 20.35 -15.82 -5.11
C SER A 187 21.31 -16.79 -4.40
N SER A 188 20.92 -17.38 -3.25
CA SER A 188 21.75 -18.39 -2.55
C SER A 188 21.40 -19.83 -2.91
N VAL A 189 20.26 -20.04 -3.57
CA VAL A 189 19.88 -21.35 -4.11
C VAL A 189 20.48 -21.42 -5.51
N PRO A 190 21.42 -22.34 -5.76
CA PRO A 190 21.97 -22.56 -7.09
C PRO A 190 20.85 -22.61 -8.15
N ALA A 191 21.06 -22.02 -9.32
CA ALA A 191 20.01 -21.91 -10.34
C ALA A 191 19.41 -23.29 -10.73
N GLU A 192 20.20 -24.35 -10.59
CA GLU A 192 19.79 -25.74 -10.73
C GLU A 192 18.67 -26.16 -9.76
N ASP A 193 18.76 -25.76 -8.50
CA ASP A 193 17.76 -26.07 -7.47
C ASP A 193 16.48 -25.26 -7.68
N ARG A 194 16.60 -24.02 -8.18
CA ARG A 194 15.43 -23.21 -8.59
C ARG A 194 14.65 -23.90 -9.71
N LEU A 195 15.37 -24.39 -10.73
CA LEU A 195 14.78 -25.16 -11.82
C LEU A 195 14.16 -26.48 -11.34
N LEU A 196 14.77 -27.15 -10.35
CA LEU A 196 14.21 -28.35 -9.75
C LEU A 196 12.86 -28.07 -9.07
N LEU A 197 12.76 -26.99 -8.31
CA LEU A 197 11.54 -26.61 -7.59
C LEU A 197 10.37 -26.29 -8.54
N VAL A 198 10.65 -25.65 -9.68
CA VAL A 198 9.61 -25.26 -10.65
C VAL A 198 9.35 -26.33 -11.72
N ARG A 199 10.15 -27.40 -11.77
CA ARG A 199 10.14 -28.40 -12.85
C ARG A 199 8.76 -28.91 -13.21
N ILE A 200 7.96 -29.29 -12.22
CA ILE A 200 6.61 -29.84 -12.47
C ILE A 200 5.72 -28.78 -13.14
N LYS A 201 5.73 -27.55 -12.63
CA LYS A 201 4.93 -26.46 -13.16
C LYS A 201 5.42 -26.02 -14.55
N PHE A 202 6.73 -26.01 -14.77
CA PHE A 202 7.31 -25.72 -16.07
C PHE A 202 6.83 -26.73 -17.11
N ILE A 203 6.90 -28.03 -16.83
CA ILE A 203 6.44 -29.10 -17.74
C ILE A 203 4.94 -29.00 -18.02
N ASP A 204 4.13 -28.61 -17.03
CA ASP A 204 2.68 -28.47 -17.20
C ASP A 204 2.31 -27.26 -18.08
N ARG A 205 2.95 -26.11 -17.81
CA ARG A 205 2.51 -24.81 -18.33
C ARG A 205 3.20 -24.36 -19.61
N VAL A 206 4.42 -24.83 -19.86
CA VAL A 206 5.19 -24.37 -21.02
C VAL A 206 4.54 -24.82 -22.32
N THR A 207 4.34 -23.86 -23.22
CA THR A 207 3.78 -24.11 -24.55
C THR A 207 4.87 -24.57 -25.50
N GLU A 208 4.49 -25.29 -26.56
CA GLU A 208 5.44 -25.78 -27.56
C GLU A 208 6.20 -24.66 -28.30
N PRO A 209 5.59 -23.53 -28.68
CA PRO A 209 6.32 -22.40 -29.28
C PRO A 209 7.39 -21.83 -28.35
N VAL A 210 7.07 -21.69 -27.05
CA VAL A 210 8.03 -21.21 -26.04
C VAL A 210 9.18 -22.20 -25.88
N LEU A 211 8.91 -23.51 -25.84
CA LEU A 211 9.97 -24.53 -25.79
C LEU A 211 10.92 -24.47 -26.98
N ASN A 212 10.39 -24.29 -28.20
CA ASN A 212 11.23 -24.21 -29.39
C ASN A 212 12.12 -22.95 -29.37
N GLN A 213 11.57 -21.80 -28.95
CA GLN A 213 12.36 -20.56 -28.80
C GLN A 213 13.42 -20.68 -27.70
N LEU A 214 13.11 -21.38 -26.59
CA LEU A 214 14.09 -21.67 -25.54
C LEU A 214 15.22 -22.56 -26.06
N LEU A 215 14.90 -23.60 -26.83
CA LEU A 215 15.91 -24.46 -27.46
C LEU A 215 16.84 -23.68 -28.39
N ASP A 216 16.28 -22.77 -29.19
CA ASP A 216 17.07 -21.93 -30.10
C ASP A 216 18.04 -21.03 -29.32
N LYS A 217 17.56 -20.37 -28.24
CA LYS A 217 18.41 -19.57 -27.35
C LYS A 217 19.46 -20.40 -26.61
N LEU A 218 19.15 -21.64 -26.24
CA LEU A 218 20.11 -22.53 -25.58
C LEU A 218 21.21 -23.00 -26.54
N LEU A 219 20.87 -23.25 -27.81
CA LEU A 219 21.86 -23.56 -28.85
C LEU A 219 22.76 -22.35 -29.14
N GLU A 220 22.16 -21.16 -29.32
CA GLU A 220 22.89 -19.91 -29.57
C GLU A 220 23.90 -19.60 -28.46
N ARG A 221 23.52 -19.88 -27.20
CA ARG A 221 24.37 -19.68 -26.02
C ARG A 221 25.36 -20.83 -25.79
N GLY A 222 25.37 -21.85 -26.64
CA GLY A 222 26.27 -23.02 -26.55
C GLY A 222 26.01 -23.93 -25.35
N ILE A 223 24.80 -23.90 -24.77
CA ILE A 223 24.43 -24.76 -23.64
C ILE A 223 24.09 -26.17 -24.10
N ILE A 224 23.40 -26.28 -25.23
CA ILE A 224 23.10 -27.53 -25.90
C ILE A 224 23.80 -27.59 -27.25
N ASN A 225 24.13 -28.79 -27.73
CA ASN A 225 24.67 -28.98 -29.08
C ASN A 225 23.55 -29.34 -30.09
N ASP A 226 23.90 -29.39 -31.38
CA ASP A 226 22.94 -29.71 -32.45
C ASP A 226 22.28 -31.08 -32.27
N GLU A 227 23.01 -32.09 -31.79
CA GLU A 227 22.46 -33.43 -31.56
C GLU A 227 21.42 -33.44 -30.42
N GLU A 228 21.72 -32.79 -29.30
CA GLU A 228 20.81 -32.61 -28.16
C GLU A 228 19.56 -31.84 -28.58
N MET A 229 19.71 -30.82 -29.42
CA MET A 229 18.60 -30.04 -29.96
C MET A 229 17.69 -30.86 -30.87
N GLN A 230 18.26 -31.62 -31.81
CA GLN A 230 17.47 -32.48 -32.71
C GLN A 230 16.73 -33.59 -31.93
N SER A 231 17.41 -34.19 -30.95
CA SER A 231 16.81 -35.20 -30.06
C SER A 231 15.65 -34.64 -29.24
N ALA A 232 15.77 -33.41 -28.71
CA ALA A 232 14.70 -32.75 -27.97
C ALA A 232 13.52 -32.37 -28.88
N ARG A 233 13.79 -31.89 -30.11
CA ARG A 233 12.74 -31.48 -31.06
C ARG A 233 11.83 -32.62 -31.51
N ALA A 234 12.36 -33.85 -31.60
CA ALA A 234 11.63 -35.04 -31.99
C ALA A 234 10.62 -35.56 -30.94
N LYS A 235 10.65 -35.02 -29.72
CA LYS A 235 9.81 -35.49 -28.60
C LYS A 235 8.51 -34.73 -28.48
N ILE A 236 7.52 -35.36 -27.85
CA ILE A 236 6.26 -34.70 -27.47
C ILE A 236 6.51 -33.58 -26.45
N ARG A 237 5.65 -32.55 -26.44
CA ARG A 237 5.81 -31.32 -25.64
C ARG A 237 6.24 -31.56 -24.18
N ALA A 238 5.59 -32.48 -23.46
CA ALA A 238 5.86 -32.72 -22.04
C ALA A 238 7.25 -33.36 -21.81
N ASP A 239 7.62 -34.32 -22.67
CA ASP A 239 8.92 -34.99 -22.59
C ASP A 239 10.04 -34.06 -23.05
N LYS A 240 9.79 -33.25 -24.08
CA LYS A 240 10.66 -32.16 -24.53
C LYS A 240 10.93 -31.16 -23.41
N ALA A 241 9.89 -30.69 -22.72
CA ALA A 241 10.04 -29.77 -21.57
C ALA A 241 10.88 -30.39 -20.45
N ARG A 242 10.64 -31.68 -20.16
CA ARG A 242 11.38 -32.42 -19.14
C ARG A 242 12.86 -32.53 -19.48
N ASP A 243 13.17 -32.85 -20.73
CA ASP A 243 14.55 -32.98 -21.17
C ASP A 243 15.29 -31.65 -21.18
N VAL A 244 14.65 -30.57 -21.63
CA VAL A 244 15.25 -29.24 -21.62
C VAL A 244 15.65 -28.84 -20.21
N ILE A 245 14.72 -28.93 -19.25
CA ILE A 245 15.00 -28.48 -17.89
C ILE A 245 15.98 -29.40 -17.16
N ASP A 246 15.88 -30.72 -17.36
CA ASP A 246 16.78 -31.68 -16.70
C ASP A 246 18.19 -31.66 -17.30
N THR A 247 18.32 -31.46 -18.61
CA THR A 247 19.63 -31.35 -19.30
C THR A 247 20.35 -30.08 -18.87
N VAL A 248 19.66 -28.94 -18.88
CA VAL A 248 20.23 -27.67 -18.44
C VAL A 248 20.62 -27.71 -16.96
N ARG A 249 19.77 -28.33 -16.11
CA ARG A 249 20.08 -28.51 -14.68
C ARG A 249 21.35 -29.34 -14.49
N LYS A 250 21.50 -30.45 -15.22
CA LYS A 250 22.70 -31.32 -15.14
C LYS A 250 23.99 -30.63 -15.61
N LYS A 251 23.88 -29.65 -16.51
CA LYS A 251 25.02 -28.84 -16.97
C LYS A 251 25.45 -27.76 -15.95
N GLY A 252 24.71 -27.61 -14.85
CA GLY A 252 25.08 -26.83 -13.68
C GLY A 252 24.48 -25.42 -13.62
N ALA A 253 24.81 -24.71 -12.54
CA ALA A 253 24.25 -23.39 -12.23
C ALA A 253 24.38 -22.36 -13.36
N LYS A 254 25.50 -22.32 -14.10
CA LYS A 254 25.69 -21.37 -15.20
C LYS A 254 24.69 -21.60 -16.34
N ALA A 255 24.50 -22.85 -16.75
CA ALA A 255 23.52 -23.23 -17.76
C ALA A 255 22.09 -22.96 -17.29
N SER A 256 21.81 -23.29 -16.03
CA SER A 256 20.52 -23.06 -15.39
C SER A 256 20.13 -21.58 -15.33
N SER A 257 21.07 -20.69 -15.03
CA SER A 257 20.85 -19.25 -15.07
C SER A 257 20.54 -18.74 -16.48
N VAL A 258 21.19 -19.30 -17.51
CA VAL A 258 20.92 -18.95 -18.91
C VAL A 258 19.50 -19.33 -19.32
N LEU A 259 18.99 -20.50 -18.91
CA LEU A 259 17.61 -20.89 -19.18
C LEU A 259 16.60 -20.00 -18.45
N ILE A 260 16.87 -19.65 -17.19
CA ILE A 260 16.01 -18.73 -16.41
C ILE A 260 15.94 -17.35 -17.10
N ALA A 261 17.08 -16.82 -17.55
CA ALA A 261 17.13 -15.56 -18.29
C ALA A 261 16.40 -15.65 -19.63
N ALA A 262 16.63 -16.70 -20.42
CA ALA A 262 15.96 -16.92 -21.70
C ALA A 262 14.43 -17.04 -21.52
N LEU A 263 13.96 -17.67 -20.44
CA LEU A 263 12.54 -17.75 -20.14
C LEU A 263 11.94 -16.39 -19.78
N CYS A 264 12.66 -15.55 -19.04
CA CYS A 264 12.23 -14.17 -18.76
C CYS A 264 12.07 -13.35 -20.05
N GLU A 265 12.95 -13.56 -21.03
CA GLU A 265 12.88 -12.88 -22.34
C GLU A 265 11.74 -13.41 -23.23
N VAL A 266 11.57 -14.73 -23.30
CA VAL A 266 10.62 -15.38 -24.23
C VAL A 266 9.19 -15.35 -23.70
N ASP A 267 8.99 -15.58 -22.40
CA ASP A 267 7.67 -15.59 -21.79
C ASP A 267 7.70 -14.99 -20.36
N PRO A 268 7.60 -13.65 -20.25
CA PRO A 268 7.57 -12.95 -18.97
C PRO A 268 6.38 -13.38 -18.07
N CYS A 269 5.27 -13.82 -18.68
CA CYS A 269 4.08 -14.26 -17.96
C CYS A 269 4.35 -15.59 -17.26
N LEU A 270 4.85 -16.59 -17.99
CA LEU A 270 5.23 -17.88 -17.44
C LEU A 270 6.37 -17.74 -16.42
N PHE A 271 7.36 -16.89 -16.69
CA PHE A 271 8.44 -16.58 -15.75
C PHE A 271 7.90 -16.08 -14.40
N ARG A 272 6.92 -15.18 -14.42
CA ARG A 272 6.27 -14.65 -13.21
C ARG A 272 5.42 -15.71 -12.51
N GLU A 273 4.71 -16.55 -13.24
CA GLU A 273 3.91 -17.65 -12.69
C GLU A 273 4.77 -18.70 -11.98
N LEU A 274 5.94 -19.00 -12.54
CA LEU A 274 6.92 -19.92 -11.95
C LEU A 274 7.69 -19.31 -10.77
N ARG A 275 7.53 -17.99 -10.51
CA ARG A 275 8.18 -17.24 -9.43
C ARG A 275 9.71 -17.35 -9.47
N LEU A 276 10.28 -17.33 -10.69
CA LEU A 276 11.72 -17.40 -10.95
C LEU A 276 12.44 -16.04 -10.85
N ARG A 277 11.85 -15.07 -10.13
CA ARG A 277 12.49 -13.80 -9.77
C ARG A 277 13.54 -14.03 -8.69
#